data_AF-A0A9E2ZVL4-F1
#
_entry.id   AF-A0A9E2ZVL4-F1
#
_cell.length_a   1.000
_cell.length_b   1.000
_cell.length_c   1.000
_cell.angle_alpha   90.00
_cell.angle_beta   90.00
_cell.angle_gamma   90.00
#
_symmetry.space_group_name_H-M   'P 1'
#
loop_
_entity.id
_entity.type
_entity.pdbx_description
1 polymer ?
#
loop_
_entity_poly.entity_id
_entity_poly.type
_entity_poly.pdbx_seq_one_letter_code
_entity_poly.pdbx_strand_id
1 'polypeptide(L)' 'MSGIGWFLFAAIYFVLLITLGVLTFRKGHLVLGLIGIIFPVLWLIGAILPSRRHR' A
#
# COMPACT_ATOMS: atom_id res chain seq x y z
N MET A 1 -7.78 27.24 -4.60
CA MET A 1 -7.91 25.76 -4.72
C MET A 1 -9.06 25.34 -3.82
N SER A 2 -10.13 24.74 -4.37
CA SER A 2 -11.33 24.39 -3.60
C SER A 2 -11.06 23.23 -2.64
N GLY A 3 -11.64 23.25 -1.43
CA GLY A 3 -11.48 22.18 -0.44
C GLY A 3 -11.92 20.79 -0.93
N ILE A 4 -12.86 20.76 -1.88
CA ILE A 4 -13.32 19.54 -2.56
C ILE A 4 -12.18 18.85 -3.33
N GLY A 5 -11.29 19.61 -3.98
CA GLY A 5 -10.18 19.05 -4.75
C GLY A 5 -9.19 18.33 -3.85
N TRP A 6 -8.83 18.96 -2.73
CA TRP A 6 -7.95 18.37 -1.72
C TRP A 6 -8.53 17.10 -1.09
N PHE A 7 -9.84 17.07 -0.85
CA PHE A 7 -10.53 15.89 -0.33
C PHE A 7 -10.48 14.71 -1.30
N LEU A 8 -10.70 14.95 -2.60
CA LEU A 8 -10.59 13.90 -3.62
C LEU A 8 -9.17 13.36 -3.74
N PHE A 9 -8.16 14.22 -3.72
CA PHE A 9 -6.76 13.77 -3.73
C PHE A 9 -6.42 12.94 -2.49
N ALA A 10 -6.88 13.35 -1.31
CA ALA A 10 -6.68 12.59 -0.07
C ALA A 10 -7.40 11.23 -0.11
N ALA A 11 -8.63 11.18 -0.61
CA ALA A 11 -9.39 9.94 -0.75
C ALA A 11 -8.73 8.97 -1.74
N ILE A 12 -8.28 9.45 -2.90
CA ILE A 12 -7.57 8.63 -3.89
C ILE A 12 -6.27 8.10 -3.29
N TYR A 13 -5.49 8.96 -2.62
CA TYR A 13 -4.26 8.56 -1.94
C TYR A 13 -4.53 7.47 -0.89
N PHE A 14 -5.58 7.64 -0.08
CA PHE A 14 -5.97 6.68 0.95
C PHE A 14 -6.41 5.32 0.37
N VAL A 15 -7.20 5.32 -0.72
CA VAL A 15 -7.61 4.08 -1.40
C VAL A 15 -6.40 3.39 -2.04
N LEU A 16 -5.48 4.15 -2.63
CA LEU A 16 -4.24 3.61 -3.20
C LEU A 16 -3.40 2.95 -2.10
N LEU A 17 -3.35 3.59 -0.94
CA LEU A 17 -2.70 3.03 0.23
C LEU A 17 -3.35 1.70 0.61
N ILE A 18 -4.65 1.67 0.91
CA ILE A 18 -5.33 0.43 1.31
C ILE A 18 -5.13 -0.68 0.27
N THR A 19 -5.20 -0.36 -1.02
CA THR A 19 -5.02 -1.33 -2.11
C THR A 19 -3.62 -1.95 -2.09
N LEU A 20 -2.58 -1.14 -1.96
CA LEU A 20 -1.19 -1.58 -1.88
C LEU A 20 -0.91 -2.38 -0.61
N GLY A 21 -1.52 -1.99 0.51
CA GLY A 21 -1.49 -2.75 1.75
C GLY A 21 -2.07 -4.14 1.56
N VAL A 22 -3.33 -4.23 1.11
CA VAL A 22 -4.03 -5.51 0.91
C VAL A 22 -3.25 -6.43 -0.04
N LEU A 23 -2.65 -5.89 -1.11
CA LEU A 23 -1.79 -6.65 -2.01
C LEU A 23 -0.53 -7.21 -1.32
N THR A 24 0.10 -6.41 -0.45
CA THR A 24 1.29 -6.82 0.32
C THR A 24 0.95 -7.88 1.38
N PHE A 25 -0.20 -7.70 2.06
CA PHE A 25 -0.75 -8.67 3.01
C PHE A 25 -1.11 -10.00 2.33
N ARG A 26 -1.72 -9.96 1.13
CA ARG A 26 -2.06 -11.17 0.35
C ARG A 26 -0.85 -12.00 -0.09
N LYS A 27 0.31 -11.38 -0.31
CA LYS A 27 1.56 -12.09 -0.64
C LYS A 27 2.23 -12.75 0.57
N GLY A 28 1.66 -12.64 1.77
CA GLY A 28 2.20 -13.22 3.00
C GLY A 28 3.28 -12.37 3.68
N HIS A 29 3.53 -11.15 3.18
CA HIS A 29 4.55 -10.26 3.73
C HIS A 29 3.90 -9.28 4.73
N LEU A 30 3.32 -9.80 5.81
CA LEU A 30 2.65 -9.01 6.87
C LEU A 30 3.54 -7.87 7.40
N VAL A 31 4.85 -8.13 7.52
CA VAL A 31 5.83 -7.15 8.01
C VAL A 31 6.05 -5.99 7.02
N LEU A 32 6.13 -6.27 5.71
CA LEU A 32 6.20 -5.22 4.68
C LEU A 32 4.88 -4.46 4.58
N GLY A 33 3.75 -5.14 4.81
CA GLY A 33 2.43 -4.54 4.90
C GLY A 33 2.35 -3.50 6.02
N LEU A 34 2.79 -3.87 7.22
CA LEU A 34 2.77 -3.03 8.43
C LEU A 34 3.80 -1.88 8.35
N ILE A 35 5.01 -2.14 7.87
CA ILE A 35 6.05 -1.12 7.69
C ILE A 35 5.65 -0.11 6.59
N GLY A 36 4.93 -0.56 5.56
CA GLY A 36 4.40 0.31 4.50
C GLY A 36 3.34 1.31 4.98
N ILE A 37 2.69 1.08 6.11
CA ILE A 37 1.76 2.07 6.71
C ILE A 37 2.51 3.30 7.23
N ILE A 38 3.72 3.11 7.76
CA ILE A 38 4.59 4.20 8.25
C ILE A 38 5.37 4.82 7.07
N PHE A 39 5.80 3.99 6.13
CA PHE A 39 6.56 4.38 4.95
C PHE A 39 5.91 3.83 3.67
N PRO A 40 4.93 4.54 3.08
CA PRO A 40 4.15 4.05 1.93
C PRO A 40 4.98 3.72 0.69
N VAL A 41 6.19 4.28 0.58
CA VAL A 41 7.16 3.93 -0.47
C VAL A 41 7.59 2.45 -0.40
N LEU A 42 7.63 1.85 0.80
CA LEU A 42 8.05 0.45 0.99
C LEU A 42 7.03 -0.56 0.43
N TRP A 43 5.78 -0.16 0.15
CA TRP A 43 4.83 -1.01 -0.57
C TRP A 43 5.17 -1.21 -2.05
N LEU A 44 5.88 -0.29 -2.71
CA LEU A 44 6.39 -0.57 -4.06
C LEU A 44 7.35 -1.77 -4.04
N ILE A 45 8.19 -1.85 -3.00
CA ILE A 45 9.13 -2.96 -2.83
C ILE A 45 8.37 -4.25 -2.49
N GLY A 46 7.38 -4.20 -1.60
CA GLY A 46 6.52 -5.35 -1.28
C GLY A 46 5.70 -5.85 -2.48
N ALA A 47 5.29 -4.96 -3.39
CA ALA A 47 4.59 -5.30 -4.61
C ALA A 47 5.52 -5.95 -5.65
N ILE A 48 6.76 -5.49 -5.77
CA ILE A 48 7.78 -6.04 -6.69
C ILE A 48 8.35 -7.37 -6.18
N LEU A 49 8.44 -7.55 -4.85
CA LEU A 49 8.99 -8.78 -4.30
C LEU A 49 8.10 -9.97 -4.70
N PRO A 50 8.68 -11.01 -5.34
CA PRO A 50 7.93 -12.20 -5.72
C PRO A 50 7.40 -12.87 -4.46
N SER A 51 6.13 -13.29 -4.48
CA SER A 51 5.54 -13.99 -3.35
C SER A 51 6.44 -15.17 -3.02
N ARG A 52 6.80 -15.34 -1.74
CA ARG A 52 7.42 -16.60 -1.31
C ARG A 52 6.43 -17.72 -1.60
N ARG A 53 6.62 -18.38 -2.74
CA ARG A 53 5.98 -19.65 -3.05
C ARG A 53 6.58 -20.65 -2.08
N HIS A 54 5.94 -20.78 -0.92
CA HIS A 54 6.19 -21.93 -0.07
C HIS A 54 5.74 -23.14 -0.90
N ARG A 55 6.68 -24.06 -1.05
CA ARG A 55 6.63 -25.31 -1.80
C ARG A 55 5.31 -26.05 -1.68
#